data_AF-A0A3C1WS49-F1
#
_entry.id   AF-A0A3C1WS49-F1
#
_cell.length_a   1.000
_cell.length_b   1.000
_cell.length_c   1.000
_cell.angle_alpha   90.00
_cell.angle_beta   90.00
_cell.angle_gamma   90.00
#
_symmetry.space_group_name_H-M   'P 1'
#
loop_
_entity.id
_entity.type
_entity.pdbx_description
1 polymer ?
#
loop_
_entity_poly.entity_id
_entity_poly.type
_entity_poly.pdbx_seq_one_letter_code
_entity_poly.pdbx_strand_id
1 'polypeptide(L)'
;MGKIDEAREILKKIGMPSEQQNDMACLTLLTLAGIKPDSKWSQATNEWIRIHDVLQFASEYYDKVYAENTRETIRKSCMHQFREAALIEDNVKATNSPNYRYRITNEALDVIRAYGTSEWLMTLQRYHAYHEKLVDKYASKKKMKLMPVHINSQDYSFSPGKHNELQKNIIEQFAPRFAPGCVCLYVGDTTKKDLVKDKDRLEKLGFEITLHDKMPDVVLYREDKDWLYFIEAVTSTGPISPQRLIEISDMTQNVSAGKIYVTAFPDDATFKKFYSDLAWETEVWIADKPDHMMHLNGDRFIGPRG
;
A
#
# COMPACT_ATOMS: atom_id res chain seq x y z
N MET A 1 -13.71 37.76 7.42
CA MET A 1 -13.01 36.77 6.58
C MET A 1 -13.66 35.42 6.87
N GLY A 2 -13.95 34.59 5.86
CA GLY A 2 -14.57 33.29 6.11
C GLY A 2 -13.53 32.26 6.60
N LYS A 3 -13.98 31.16 7.23
CA LYS A 3 -13.08 30.07 7.67
C LYS A 3 -12.24 29.46 6.55
N ILE A 4 -12.78 29.41 5.33
CA ILE A 4 -12.06 28.94 4.15
C ILE A 4 -10.87 29.88 3.82
N ASP A 5 -11.08 31.20 3.93
CA ASP A 5 -10.01 32.18 3.68
C ASP A 5 -8.95 32.16 4.77
N GLU A 6 -9.37 32.02 6.03
CA GLU A 6 -8.46 31.82 7.17
C GLU A 6 -7.64 30.54 7.01
N ALA A 7 -8.28 29.42 6.64
CA ALA A 7 -7.60 28.16 6.35
C ALA A 7 -6.59 28.30 5.19
N ARG A 8 -6.95 29.06 4.15
CA ARG A 8 -6.06 29.36 3.02
C ARG A 8 -4.83 30.13 3.46
N GLU A 9 -5.01 31.12 4.33
CA GLU A 9 -3.90 31.88 4.90
C GLU A 9 -2.98 30.98 5.74
N ILE A 10 -3.55 30.10 6.58
CA ILE A 10 -2.79 29.13 7.37
C ILE A 10 -1.94 28.24 6.44
N LEU A 11 -2.54 27.63 5.41
CA LEU A 11 -1.83 26.75 4.47
C LEU A 11 -0.69 27.50 3.76
N LYS A 12 -0.96 28.73 3.31
CA LYS A 12 0.05 29.60 2.69
C LYS A 12 1.19 29.92 3.65
N LYS A 13 0.91 30.23 4.92
CA LYS A 13 1.90 30.62 5.92
C LYS A 13 2.69 29.44 6.48
N ILE A 14 2.10 28.25 6.50
CA ILE A 14 2.77 26.97 6.76
C ILE A 14 3.72 26.60 5.59
N GLY A 15 3.57 27.22 4.42
CA GLY A 15 4.47 27.03 3.28
C GLY A 15 3.98 26.01 2.26
N MET A 16 2.68 25.65 2.29
CA MET A 16 2.12 24.77 1.27
C MET A 16 2.16 25.44 -0.12
N PRO A 17 2.43 24.70 -1.21
CA PRO A 17 2.39 25.24 -2.56
C PRO A 17 1.01 25.81 -2.92
N SER A 18 0.95 26.67 -3.94
CA SER A 18 -0.30 27.31 -4.39
C SER A 18 -1.40 26.31 -4.76
N GLU A 19 -1.03 25.15 -5.29
CA GLU A 19 -1.95 24.06 -5.62
C GLU A 19 -2.68 23.52 -4.39
N GLN A 20 -2.07 23.59 -3.20
CA GLN A 20 -2.62 23.16 -1.92
C GLN A 20 -3.24 24.33 -1.14
N GLN A 21 -3.56 25.45 -1.80
CA GLN A 21 -4.25 26.61 -1.22
C GLN A 21 -5.67 26.80 -1.79
N ASN A 22 -6.16 25.87 -2.60
CA ASN A 22 -7.51 25.92 -3.16
C ASN A 22 -8.58 25.56 -2.09
N ASP A 23 -9.85 25.77 -2.42
CA ASP A 23 -10.97 25.53 -1.51
C ASP A 23 -11.04 24.07 -1.01
N MET A 24 -10.69 23.09 -1.85
CA MET A 24 -10.70 21.68 -1.47
C MET A 24 -9.64 21.39 -0.41
N ALA A 25 -8.43 21.94 -0.56
CA ALA A 25 -7.37 21.83 0.43
C ALA A 25 -7.77 22.53 1.75
N CYS A 26 -8.40 23.71 1.67
CA CYS A 26 -8.90 24.44 2.82
C CYS A 26 -9.98 23.65 3.58
N LEU A 27 -10.97 23.09 2.87
CA LEU A 27 -12.02 22.26 3.47
C LEU A 27 -11.47 20.96 4.05
N THR A 28 -10.44 20.39 3.42
CA THR A 28 -9.72 19.23 3.96
C THR A 28 -9.07 19.58 5.30
N LEU A 29 -8.37 20.72 5.39
CA LEU A 29 -7.78 21.20 6.64
C LEU A 29 -8.85 21.47 7.72
N LEU A 30 -9.94 22.14 7.35
CA LEU A 30 -11.05 22.45 8.27
C LEU A 30 -11.70 21.19 8.82
N THR A 31 -11.91 20.17 7.97
CA THR A 31 -12.41 18.86 8.39
C THR A 31 -11.46 18.20 9.37
N LEU A 32 -10.17 18.13 9.02
CA LEU A 32 -9.13 17.51 9.86
C LEU A 32 -9.01 18.20 11.23
N ALA A 33 -9.22 19.51 11.27
CA ALA A 33 -9.20 20.31 12.49
C ALA A 33 -10.54 20.29 13.25
N GLY A 34 -11.62 19.81 12.63
CA GLY A 34 -12.98 19.88 13.19
C GLY A 34 -13.51 21.32 13.32
N ILE A 35 -13.10 22.25 12.45
CA ILE A 35 -13.47 23.67 12.52
C ILE A 35 -14.70 23.93 11.64
N LYS A 36 -15.81 24.26 12.28
CA LYS A 36 -17.07 24.70 11.64
C LYS A 36 -17.06 26.23 11.46
N PRO A 37 -17.99 26.82 10.67
CA PRO A 37 -18.01 28.26 10.40
C PRO A 37 -17.96 29.15 11.64
N ASP A 38 -18.60 28.73 12.73
CA ASP A 38 -18.71 29.42 14.02
C ASP A 38 -17.63 29.03 15.05
N SER A 39 -16.80 28.04 14.72
CA SER A 39 -15.79 27.51 15.64
C SER A 39 -14.62 28.47 15.82
N LYS A 40 -14.04 28.48 17.02
CA LYS A 40 -12.76 29.15 17.28
C LYS A 40 -11.62 28.24 16.87
N TRP A 41 -10.55 28.80 16.29
CA TRP A 41 -9.37 28.02 15.92
C TRP A 41 -8.73 27.31 17.12
N SER A 42 -8.81 27.91 18.32
CA SER A 42 -8.37 27.30 19.57
C SER A 42 -9.08 25.97 19.91
N GLN A 43 -10.25 25.70 19.32
CA GLN A 43 -11.01 24.45 19.49
C GLN A 43 -10.60 23.37 18.49
N ALA A 44 -9.64 23.63 17.59
CA ALA A 44 -9.18 22.65 16.63
C ALA A 44 -8.77 21.35 17.33
N THR A 45 -9.03 20.22 16.69
CA THR A 45 -8.70 18.87 17.17
C THR A 45 -7.78 18.16 16.19
N ASN A 46 -7.27 16.99 16.57
CA ASN A 46 -6.53 16.09 15.70
C ASN A 46 -7.10 14.67 15.75
N GLU A 47 -8.42 14.57 15.66
CA GLU A 47 -9.10 13.28 15.58
C GLU A 47 -8.75 12.51 14.30
N TRP A 48 -8.96 11.20 14.33
CA TRP A 48 -8.70 10.34 13.17
C TRP A 48 -9.84 10.38 12.16
N ILE A 49 -9.60 11.02 11.01
CA ILE A 49 -10.55 11.32 9.96
C ILE A 49 -10.31 10.45 8.72
N ARG A 50 -11.39 9.98 8.09
CA ARG A 50 -11.37 9.32 6.77
C ARG A 50 -11.56 10.35 5.66
N ILE A 51 -11.15 10.00 4.45
CA ILE A 51 -11.38 10.87 3.27
C ILE A 51 -12.87 11.08 3.01
N HIS A 52 -13.70 10.07 3.29
CA HIS A 52 -15.15 10.20 3.16
C HIS A 52 -15.72 11.26 4.11
N ASP A 53 -15.17 11.38 5.31
CA ASP A 53 -15.61 12.35 6.31
C ASP A 53 -15.37 13.81 5.82
N VAL A 54 -14.37 14.03 4.94
CA VAL A 54 -14.14 15.35 4.30
C VAL A 54 -15.30 15.74 3.39
N LEU A 55 -15.84 14.78 2.62
CA LEU A 55 -17.00 15.03 1.75
C LEU A 55 -18.23 15.39 2.58
N GLN A 56 -18.49 14.61 3.63
CA GLN A 56 -19.63 14.81 4.52
C GLN A 56 -19.53 16.16 5.23
N PHE A 57 -18.37 16.47 5.81
CA PHE A 57 -18.16 17.71 6.57
C PHE A 57 -18.26 18.96 5.68
N ALA A 58 -17.68 18.91 4.48
CA ALA A 58 -17.79 20.01 3.52
C ALA A 58 -19.25 20.26 3.09
N SER A 59 -20.03 19.19 2.89
CA SER A 59 -21.45 19.31 2.55
C SER A 59 -22.29 19.82 3.73
N GLU A 60 -22.04 19.31 4.95
CA GLU A 60 -22.88 19.57 6.13
C GLU A 60 -22.64 20.96 6.72
N TYR A 61 -21.39 21.43 6.72
CA TYR A 61 -21.01 22.67 7.43
C TYR A 61 -20.61 23.83 6.52
N TYR A 62 -20.33 23.57 5.24
CA TYR A 62 -19.81 24.57 4.31
C TYR A 62 -20.59 24.65 3.00
N ASP A 63 -21.70 23.91 2.87
CA ASP A 63 -22.55 23.85 1.67
C ASP A 63 -21.77 23.51 0.38
N LYS A 64 -20.70 22.70 0.52
CA LYS A 64 -19.84 22.25 -0.59
C LYS A 64 -20.04 20.77 -0.83
N VAL A 65 -20.88 20.46 -1.82
CA VAL A 65 -21.15 19.08 -2.24
C VAL A 65 -20.10 18.62 -3.23
N TYR A 66 -19.39 17.55 -2.89
CA TYR A 66 -18.45 16.87 -3.76
C TYR A 66 -18.97 15.49 -4.15
N ALA A 67 -18.81 15.11 -5.41
CA ALA A 67 -19.14 13.77 -5.87
C ALA A 67 -18.18 12.72 -5.28
N GLU A 68 -18.64 11.47 -5.11
CA GLU A 68 -17.89 10.39 -4.45
C GLU A 68 -16.52 10.08 -5.12
N ASN A 69 -16.42 10.26 -6.44
CA ASN A 69 -15.17 10.10 -7.19
C ASN A 69 -14.09 11.13 -6.80
N THR A 70 -14.47 12.25 -6.16
CA THR A 70 -13.55 13.29 -5.66
C THR A 70 -12.64 12.77 -4.54
N ARG A 71 -12.97 11.64 -3.91
CA ARG A 71 -12.13 11.01 -2.88
C ARG A 71 -10.71 10.76 -3.36
N GLU A 72 -10.53 10.35 -4.61
CA GLU A 72 -9.19 10.12 -5.16
C GLU A 72 -8.41 11.42 -5.34
N THR A 73 -9.11 12.49 -5.74
CA THR A 73 -8.52 13.83 -5.84
C THR A 73 -8.11 14.35 -4.46
N ILE A 74 -8.96 14.24 -3.44
CA ILE A 74 -8.62 14.65 -2.06
C ILE A 74 -7.42 13.83 -1.55
N ARG A 75 -7.37 12.53 -1.84
CA ARG A 75 -6.25 11.66 -1.46
C ARG A 75 -4.92 12.17 -2.05
N LYS A 76 -4.86 12.33 -3.37
CA LYS A 76 -3.62 12.65 -4.09
C LYS A 76 -3.21 14.12 -3.93
N SER A 77 -4.15 15.04 -4.07
CA SER A 77 -3.88 16.47 -4.16
C SER A 77 -3.86 17.16 -2.80
N CYS A 78 -4.49 16.59 -1.77
CA CYS A 78 -4.52 17.17 -0.42
C CYS A 78 -3.81 16.27 0.59
N MET A 79 -4.34 15.08 0.90
CA MET A 79 -3.83 14.24 1.99
C MET A 79 -2.36 13.84 1.81
N HIS A 80 -1.97 13.40 0.60
CA HIS A 80 -0.57 13.05 0.33
C HIS A 80 0.36 14.25 0.49
N GLN A 81 -0.03 15.41 -0.05
CA GLN A 81 0.77 16.64 0.00
C GLN A 81 0.91 17.16 1.43
N PHE A 82 -0.19 17.14 2.20
CA PHE A 82 -0.18 17.51 3.61
C PHE A 82 0.69 16.56 4.44
N ARG A 83 0.70 15.27 4.10
CA ARG A 83 1.53 14.29 4.77
C ARG A 83 3.02 14.51 4.46
N GLU A 84 3.36 14.78 3.21
CA GLU A 84 4.73 15.08 2.79
C GLU A 84 5.27 16.34 3.49
N ALA A 85 4.42 17.35 3.69
CA ALA A 85 4.73 18.55 4.45
C ALA A 85 4.66 18.38 5.99
N ALA A 86 4.53 17.15 6.51
CA ALA A 86 4.37 16.85 7.93
C ALA A 86 3.23 17.62 8.64
N LEU A 87 2.24 18.11 7.89
CA LEU A 87 1.03 18.77 8.40
C LEU A 87 0.07 17.74 8.99
N ILE A 88 0.02 16.55 8.40
CA ILE A 88 -0.79 15.43 8.87
C ILE A 88 0.03 14.14 8.97
N GLU A 89 -0.46 13.19 9.76
CA GLU A 89 0.00 11.80 9.77
C GLU A 89 -1.14 10.84 9.45
N ASP A 90 -0.81 9.63 9.01
CA ASP A 90 -1.75 8.54 8.83
C ASP A 90 -1.55 7.45 9.89
N ASN A 91 -2.55 6.59 10.05
CA ASN A 91 -2.49 5.49 11.00
C ASN A 91 -1.71 4.26 10.49
N VAL A 92 -1.07 4.36 9.32
CA VAL A 92 -0.18 3.36 8.71
C VAL A 92 -0.88 2.01 8.48
N LYS A 93 -2.19 2.03 8.24
CA LYS A 93 -2.93 0.87 7.72
C LYS A 93 -2.65 0.71 6.22
N ALA A 94 -2.96 -0.46 5.64
CA ALA A 94 -2.90 -0.63 4.19
C ALA A 94 -3.84 0.37 3.50
N THR A 95 -3.43 0.94 2.37
CA THR A 95 -4.14 2.02 1.66
C THR A 95 -5.56 1.65 1.21
N ASN A 96 -5.83 0.35 1.01
CA ASN A 96 -7.13 -0.22 0.70
C ASN A 96 -7.99 -0.53 1.94
N SER A 97 -7.46 -0.34 3.16
CA SER A 97 -8.20 -0.61 4.39
C SER A 97 -9.35 0.38 4.58
N PRO A 98 -10.56 -0.09 4.93
CA PRO A 98 -11.67 0.81 5.30
C PRO A 98 -11.37 1.64 6.56
N ASN A 99 -10.33 1.24 7.32
CA ASN A 99 -9.85 1.91 8.52
C ASN A 99 -8.63 2.80 8.28
N TYR A 100 -8.25 3.09 7.03
CA TYR A 100 -7.19 4.07 6.75
C TYR A 100 -7.66 5.48 7.13
N ARG A 101 -6.94 6.14 8.02
CA ARG A 101 -7.31 7.45 8.58
C ARG A 101 -6.11 8.39 8.66
N TYR A 102 -6.41 9.68 8.66
CA TYR A 102 -5.47 10.79 8.78
C TYR A 102 -5.79 11.65 10.00
N ARG A 103 -4.81 12.37 10.52
CA ARG A 103 -5.01 13.44 11.51
C ARG A 103 -3.93 14.51 11.42
N ILE A 104 -4.20 15.69 11.96
CA ILE A 104 -3.20 16.77 12.08
C ILE A 104 -2.09 16.34 13.06
N THR A 105 -0.83 16.65 12.72
CA THR A 105 0.30 16.45 13.65
C THR A 105 0.15 17.38 14.86
N ASN A 106 0.74 17.02 16.00
CA ASN A 106 0.60 17.85 17.20
C ASN A 106 1.23 19.24 16.96
N GLU A 107 2.35 19.27 16.27
CA GLU A 107 3.10 20.48 15.96
C GLU A 107 2.32 21.41 15.03
N ALA A 108 1.61 20.87 14.03
CA ALA A 108 0.73 21.68 13.20
C ALA A 108 -0.55 22.10 13.92
N LEU A 109 -1.09 21.26 14.80
CA LEU A 109 -2.26 21.59 15.61
C LEU A 109 -2.00 22.81 16.50
N ASP A 110 -0.80 22.92 17.07
CA ASP A 110 -0.40 24.09 17.87
C ASP A 110 -0.41 25.38 17.04
N VAL A 111 0.10 25.34 15.80
CA VAL A 111 0.06 26.48 14.87
C VAL A 111 -1.38 26.87 14.54
N ILE A 112 -2.23 25.87 14.24
CA ILE A 112 -3.63 26.08 13.87
C ILE A 112 -4.41 26.69 15.04
N ARG A 113 -4.25 26.15 16.26
CA ARG A 113 -4.93 26.64 17.47
C ARG A 113 -4.55 28.07 17.83
N ALA A 114 -3.31 28.46 17.55
CA ALA A 114 -2.81 29.79 17.81
C ALA A 114 -3.27 30.84 16.78
N TYR A 115 -3.89 30.44 15.65
CA TYR A 115 -4.27 31.38 14.59
C TYR A 115 -5.16 32.52 15.12
N GLY A 116 -4.80 33.75 14.76
CA GLY A 116 -5.50 34.97 15.21
C GLY A 116 -5.10 35.47 16.61
N THR A 117 -4.19 34.78 17.31
CA THR A 117 -3.63 35.24 18.59
C THR A 117 -2.30 35.97 18.39
N SER A 118 -1.85 36.72 19.41
CA SER A 118 -0.54 37.38 19.41
C SER A 118 0.63 36.40 19.34
N GLU A 119 0.43 35.15 19.75
CA GLU A 119 1.46 34.10 19.78
C GLU A 119 1.61 33.38 18.44
N TRP A 120 0.69 33.58 17.49
CA TRP A 120 0.64 32.80 16.25
C TRP A 120 1.95 32.86 15.45
N LEU A 121 2.53 34.05 15.30
CA LEU A 121 3.77 34.24 14.54
C LEU A 121 4.94 33.49 15.19
N MET A 122 5.01 33.45 16.52
CA MET A 122 6.05 32.73 17.25
C MET A 122 5.90 31.21 17.09
N THR A 123 4.67 30.70 17.17
CA THR A 123 4.38 29.28 16.97
C THR A 123 4.69 28.85 15.54
N LEU A 124 4.35 29.70 14.56
CA LEU A 124 4.64 29.46 13.15
C LEU A 124 6.16 29.46 12.87
N GLN A 125 6.92 30.41 13.44
CA GLN A 125 8.38 30.42 13.31
C GLN A 125 9.02 29.17 13.92
N ARG A 126 8.52 28.71 15.07
CA ARG A 126 8.96 27.47 15.69
C ARG A 126 8.67 26.28 14.78
N TYR A 127 7.47 26.20 14.22
CA TYR A 127 7.10 25.16 13.28
C TYR A 127 8.06 25.10 12.08
N HIS A 128 8.37 26.25 11.48
CA HIS A 128 9.34 26.35 10.37
C HIS A 128 10.75 25.93 10.78
N ALA A 129 11.24 26.37 11.95
CA ALA A 129 12.58 26.05 12.42
C ALA A 129 12.81 24.54 12.67
N TYR A 130 11.73 23.81 12.99
CA TYR A 130 11.78 22.36 13.19
C TYR A 130 11.24 21.56 12.00
N HIS A 131 10.83 22.22 10.91
CA HIS A 131 10.07 21.59 9.83
C HIS A 131 10.82 20.40 9.20
N GLU A 132 12.08 20.56 8.82
CA GLU A 132 12.90 19.47 8.26
C GLU A 132 13.00 18.28 9.24
N LYS A 133 13.23 18.56 10.52
CA LYS A 133 13.27 17.53 11.57
C LYS A 133 11.92 16.84 11.76
N LEU A 134 10.80 17.54 11.54
CA LEU A 134 9.46 16.96 11.57
C LEU A 134 9.23 16.03 10.38
N VAL A 135 9.60 16.47 9.17
CA VAL A 135 9.56 15.62 7.98
C VAL A 135 10.37 14.34 8.21
N ASP A 136 11.60 14.46 8.74
CA ASP A 136 12.44 13.31 9.08
C ASP A 136 11.85 12.43 10.17
N LYS A 137 11.29 13.01 11.25
CA LYS A 137 10.64 12.30 12.35
C LYS A 137 9.45 11.49 11.86
N TYR A 138 8.58 12.09 11.05
CA TYR A 138 7.39 11.44 10.52
C TYR A 138 7.72 10.42 9.42
N ALA A 139 8.73 10.69 8.59
CA ALA A 139 9.29 9.70 7.65
C ALA A 139 9.94 8.51 8.37
N SER A 140 10.66 8.75 9.46
CA SER A 140 11.33 7.71 10.26
C SER A 140 10.33 6.82 11.01
N LYS A 141 9.27 7.40 11.59
CA LYS A 141 8.13 6.63 12.14
C LYS A 141 7.50 5.70 11.11
N LYS A 142 7.46 6.12 9.84
CA LYS A 142 6.96 5.29 8.73
C LYS A 142 7.95 4.18 8.36
N LYS A 143 9.25 4.48 8.28
CA LYS A 143 10.30 3.47 8.03
C LYS A 143 10.32 2.38 9.10
N MET A 144 10.15 2.73 10.39
CA MET A 144 10.06 1.75 11.48
C MET A 144 8.90 0.76 11.35
N LYS A 145 7.91 1.05 10.49
CA LYS A 145 6.75 0.18 10.24
C LYS A 145 6.83 -0.58 8.91
N LEU A 146 7.90 -0.39 8.13
CA LEU A 146 8.14 -1.19 6.94
C LEU A 146 8.66 -2.58 7.35
N MET A 147 8.30 -3.58 6.56
CA MET A 147 8.74 -4.95 6.77
C MET A 147 10.01 -5.18 5.93
N PRO A 148 11.21 -5.30 6.53
CA PRO A 148 12.41 -5.60 5.78
C PRO A 148 12.27 -6.96 5.10
N VAL A 149 12.80 -7.09 3.89
CA VAL A 149 12.85 -8.35 3.14
C VAL A 149 14.15 -8.41 2.36
N HIS A 150 14.76 -9.59 2.30
CA HIS A 150 15.99 -9.80 1.56
C HIS A 150 15.70 -10.56 0.26
N ILE A 151 16.02 -9.95 -0.89
CA ILE A 151 15.70 -10.47 -2.22
C ILE A 151 16.94 -10.39 -3.10
N ASN A 152 17.36 -11.51 -3.70
CA ASN A 152 18.51 -11.57 -4.62
C ASN A 152 19.80 -10.94 -4.05
N SER A 153 20.09 -11.17 -2.76
CA SER A 153 21.23 -10.57 -2.05
C SER A 153 21.14 -9.05 -1.83
N GLN A 154 19.94 -8.44 -1.97
CA GLN A 154 19.69 -7.02 -1.73
C GLN A 154 18.58 -6.82 -0.69
N ASP A 155 18.70 -5.76 0.10
CA ASP A 155 17.71 -5.41 1.11
C ASP A 155 16.62 -4.50 0.52
N TYR A 156 15.37 -4.94 0.69
CA TYR A 156 14.18 -4.18 0.35
C TYR A 156 13.28 -4.02 1.58
N SER A 157 12.19 -3.29 1.40
CA SER A 157 11.22 -3.05 2.47
C SER A 157 9.82 -3.00 1.89
N PHE A 158 8.95 -3.89 2.37
CA PHE A 158 7.53 -3.88 2.06
C PHE A 158 6.77 -2.90 2.95
N SER A 159 5.72 -2.30 2.40
CA SER A 159 4.70 -1.61 3.18
C SER A 159 3.92 -2.61 4.06
N PRO A 160 3.39 -2.20 5.23
CA PRO A 160 2.72 -3.13 6.13
C PRO A 160 1.37 -3.61 5.56
N GLY A 161 1.08 -4.89 5.72
CA GLY A 161 -0.21 -5.49 5.36
C GLY A 161 -0.13 -7.00 5.21
N LYS A 162 -1.25 -7.70 5.42
CA LYS A 162 -1.31 -9.18 5.36
C LYS A 162 -0.80 -9.76 4.03
N HIS A 163 -1.10 -9.08 2.91
CA HIS A 163 -0.69 -9.52 1.58
C HIS A 163 0.83 -9.45 1.41
N ASN A 164 1.45 -8.33 1.76
CA ASN A 164 2.89 -8.15 1.72
C ASN A 164 3.63 -9.04 2.75
N GLU A 165 3.01 -9.30 3.90
CA GLU A 165 3.51 -10.27 4.87
C GLU A 165 3.57 -11.68 4.27
N LEU A 166 2.54 -12.08 3.53
CA LEU A 166 2.54 -13.34 2.80
C LEU A 166 3.57 -13.36 1.67
N GLN A 167 3.72 -12.29 0.89
CA GLN A 167 4.80 -12.17 -0.11
C GLN A 167 6.19 -12.31 0.53
N LYS A 168 6.42 -11.67 1.68
CA LYS A 168 7.65 -11.84 2.45
C LYS A 168 7.85 -13.30 2.86
N ASN A 169 6.81 -13.97 3.36
CA ASN A 169 6.88 -15.40 3.70
C ASN A 169 7.17 -16.27 2.46
N ILE A 170 6.65 -15.92 1.28
CA ILE A 170 6.99 -16.62 0.04
C ILE A 170 8.50 -16.51 -0.25
N ILE A 171 9.06 -15.31 -0.13
CA ILE A 171 10.50 -15.09 -0.39
C ILE A 171 11.37 -15.76 0.68
N GLU A 172 11.05 -15.60 1.96
CA GLU A 172 11.94 -16.01 3.05
C GLU A 172 11.68 -17.43 3.58
N GLN A 173 10.50 -18.00 3.33
CA GLN A 173 10.13 -19.33 3.83
C GLN A 173 9.86 -20.32 2.72
N PHE A 174 9.05 -19.97 1.71
CA PHE A 174 8.75 -20.88 0.59
C PHE A 174 9.97 -21.07 -0.31
N ALA A 175 10.57 -20.00 -0.80
CA ALA A 175 11.63 -20.07 -1.81
C ALA A 175 12.84 -20.91 -1.35
N PRO A 176 13.38 -20.77 -0.11
CA PRO A 176 14.48 -21.60 0.34
C PRO A 176 14.15 -23.10 0.43
N ARG A 177 12.87 -23.46 0.58
CA ARG A 177 12.42 -24.85 0.74
C ARG A 177 12.08 -25.51 -0.59
N PHE A 178 11.33 -24.81 -1.44
CA PHE A 178 10.72 -25.39 -2.64
C PHE A 178 11.30 -24.86 -3.95
N ALA A 179 12.08 -23.78 -3.91
CA ALA A 179 12.79 -23.19 -5.04
C ALA A 179 14.24 -22.81 -4.66
N PRO A 180 15.04 -23.69 -4.02
CA PRO A 180 16.37 -23.34 -3.54
C PRO A 180 17.27 -22.85 -4.67
N GLY A 181 17.98 -21.75 -4.44
CA GLY A 181 18.85 -21.12 -5.44
C GLY A 181 18.10 -20.30 -6.50
N CYS A 182 16.78 -20.12 -6.39
CA CYS A 182 16.06 -19.27 -7.31
C CYS A 182 16.42 -17.78 -7.18
N VAL A 183 16.16 -17.05 -8.25
CA VAL A 183 16.20 -15.58 -8.29
C VAL A 183 14.77 -15.07 -8.41
N CYS A 184 14.42 -14.07 -7.61
CA CYS A 184 13.15 -13.36 -7.75
C CYS A 184 13.22 -12.41 -8.95
N LEU A 185 12.44 -12.68 -10.00
CA LEU A 185 12.36 -11.84 -11.19
C LEU A 185 11.34 -10.72 -11.04
N TYR A 186 10.30 -10.96 -10.25
CA TYR A 186 9.24 -10.00 -10.00
C TYR A 186 8.65 -10.16 -8.61
N VAL A 187 8.40 -9.03 -7.94
CA VAL A 187 7.48 -8.92 -6.80
C VAL A 187 6.95 -7.50 -6.69
N GLY A 188 5.64 -7.37 -6.47
CA GLY A 188 4.96 -6.09 -6.35
C GLY A 188 4.57 -5.74 -4.92
N ASP A 189 4.88 -4.52 -4.47
CA ASP A 189 4.39 -4.01 -3.20
C ASP A 189 3.05 -3.26 -3.38
N THR A 190 2.17 -3.36 -2.38
CA THR A 190 0.85 -2.67 -2.38
C THR A 190 0.95 -1.15 -2.66
N THR A 191 2.05 -0.50 -2.26
CA THR A 191 2.35 0.93 -2.50
C THR A 191 3.33 1.17 -3.65
N LYS A 192 4.25 0.23 -3.93
CA LYS A 192 5.17 0.26 -5.08
C LYS A 192 4.98 -1.00 -5.93
N LYS A 193 4.16 -0.89 -6.97
CA LYS A 193 3.72 -2.01 -7.82
C LYS A 193 4.85 -2.87 -8.42
N ASP A 194 6.01 -2.28 -8.68
CA ASP A 194 7.20 -2.99 -9.17
C ASP A 194 8.33 -2.81 -8.13
N LEU A 195 8.28 -3.58 -7.03
CA LEU A 195 9.34 -3.51 -6.01
C LEU A 195 10.64 -4.10 -6.58
N VAL A 196 10.52 -5.28 -7.20
CA VAL A 196 11.54 -5.93 -8.04
C VAL A 196 10.92 -6.25 -9.38
N LYS A 197 11.64 -5.94 -10.47
CA LYS A 197 11.27 -6.30 -11.85
C LYS A 197 12.52 -6.38 -12.71
N ASP A 198 13.07 -7.58 -12.86
CA ASP A 198 14.22 -7.86 -13.72
C ASP A 198 13.76 -8.02 -15.18
N LYS A 199 13.58 -6.87 -15.86
CA LYS A 199 13.08 -6.82 -17.24
C LYS A 199 13.97 -7.61 -18.19
N ASP A 200 15.28 -7.43 -18.10
CA ASP A 200 16.24 -8.06 -19.01
C ASP A 200 16.18 -9.59 -18.92
N ARG A 201 16.06 -10.16 -17.71
CA ARG A 201 15.93 -11.61 -17.55
C ARG A 201 14.56 -12.12 -17.97
N LEU A 202 13.48 -11.40 -17.64
CA LEU A 202 12.13 -11.78 -18.08
C LEU A 202 12.04 -11.80 -19.62
N GLU A 203 12.56 -10.77 -20.30
CA GLU A 203 12.59 -10.73 -21.77
C GLU A 203 13.42 -11.88 -22.35
N LYS A 204 14.60 -12.18 -21.79
CA LYS A 204 15.44 -13.31 -22.22
C LYS A 204 14.77 -14.67 -22.04
N LEU A 205 13.92 -14.81 -21.03
CA LEU A 205 13.15 -16.03 -20.78
C LEU A 205 11.91 -16.15 -21.67
N GLY A 206 11.60 -15.13 -22.48
CA GLY A 206 10.49 -15.14 -23.43
C GLY A 206 9.19 -14.52 -22.89
N PHE A 207 9.25 -13.71 -21.84
CA PHE A 207 8.06 -12.97 -21.36
C PHE A 207 7.71 -11.84 -22.31
N GLU A 208 6.45 -11.81 -22.76
CA GLU A 208 5.87 -10.64 -23.42
C GLU A 208 5.27 -9.73 -22.34
N ILE A 209 6.05 -8.76 -21.85
CA ILE A 209 5.56 -7.81 -20.85
C ILE A 209 4.91 -6.63 -21.57
N THR A 210 3.58 -6.59 -21.65
CA THR A 210 2.90 -5.34 -22.04
C THR A 210 2.70 -4.43 -20.82
N LEU A 211 2.48 -3.14 -21.06
CA LEU A 211 2.23 -2.12 -20.02
C LEU A 211 0.95 -2.38 -19.19
N HIS A 212 0.08 -3.30 -19.65
CA HIS A 212 -1.24 -3.54 -19.08
C HIS A 212 -1.43 -4.95 -18.50
N ASP A 213 -0.46 -5.85 -18.65
CA ASP A 213 -0.59 -7.22 -18.17
C ASP A 213 -0.47 -7.32 -16.65
N LYS A 214 -1.38 -8.10 -16.06
CA LYS A 214 -1.40 -8.36 -14.62
C LYS A 214 -0.42 -9.49 -14.29
N MET A 215 0.81 -9.12 -13.95
CA MET A 215 1.82 -10.05 -13.43
C MET A 215 1.31 -10.83 -12.20
N PRO A 216 1.76 -12.07 -11.97
CA PRO A 216 1.57 -12.75 -10.69
C PRO A 216 2.28 -12.00 -9.57
N ASP A 217 1.82 -12.17 -8.32
CA ASP A 217 2.38 -11.42 -7.18
C ASP A 217 3.88 -11.64 -6.98
N VAL A 218 4.37 -12.86 -7.18
CA VAL A 218 5.79 -13.22 -7.15
C VAL A 218 6.14 -14.13 -8.33
N VAL A 219 7.24 -13.82 -9.02
CA VAL A 219 7.84 -14.69 -10.04
C VAL A 219 9.26 -15.06 -9.63
N LEU A 220 9.54 -16.36 -9.51
CA LEU A 220 10.87 -16.88 -9.18
C LEU A 220 11.40 -17.71 -10.36
N TYR A 221 12.69 -17.62 -10.63
CA TYR A 221 13.37 -18.43 -11.63
C TYR A 221 14.49 -19.25 -11.01
N ARG A 222 14.46 -20.56 -11.23
CA ARG A 222 15.46 -21.51 -10.76
C ARG A 222 16.25 -22.04 -11.95
N GLU A 223 17.42 -21.44 -12.15
CA GLU A 223 18.27 -21.63 -13.34
C GLU A 223 18.81 -23.06 -13.48
N ASP A 224 19.17 -23.73 -12.37
CA ASP A 224 19.72 -25.11 -12.42
C ASP A 224 18.71 -26.17 -12.90
N LYS A 225 17.41 -25.86 -12.84
CA LYS A 225 16.31 -26.72 -13.29
C LYS A 225 15.55 -26.18 -14.49
N ASP A 226 15.87 -24.95 -14.90
CA ASP A 226 15.09 -24.16 -15.84
C ASP A 226 13.59 -24.13 -15.49
N TRP A 227 13.29 -23.77 -14.23
CA TRP A 227 11.92 -23.68 -13.70
C TRP A 227 11.51 -22.25 -13.35
N LEU A 228 10.30 -21.87 -13.74
CA LEU A 228 9.63 -20.65 -13.35
C LEU A 228 8.49 -20.95 -12.40
N TYR A 229 8.47 -20.25 -11.27
CA TYR A 229 7.40 -20.30 -10.29
C TYR A 229 6.57 -19.03 -10.42
N PHE A 230 5.27 -19.21 -10.66
CA PHE A 230 4.27 -18.15 -10.66
C PHE A 230 3.44 -18.29 -9.40
N ILE A 231 3.56 -17.33 -8.49
CA ILE A 231 2.98 -17.44 -7.14
C ILE A 231 2.00 -16.29 -6.91
N GLU A 232 0.77 -16.62 -6.50
CA GLU A 232 -0.24 -15.65 -6.07
C GLU A 232 -0.38 -15.69 -4.53
N ALA A 233 -0.27 -14.53 -3.87
CA ALA A 233 -0.37 -14.36 -2.43
C ALA A 233 -1.81 -14.01 -2.01
N VAL A 234 -2.60 -15.05 -1.72
CA VAL A 234 -4.04 -14.91 -1.50
C VAL A 234 -4.37 -14.58 -0.06
N THR A 235 -4.76 -13.32 0.18
CA THR A 235 -5.37 -12.88 1.45
C THR A 235 -6.83 -12.47 1.29
N SER A 236 -7.16 -11.81 0.18
CA SER A 236 -8.51 -11.30 -0.12
C SER A 236 -8.87 -11.29 -1.60
N THR A 237 -7.87 -11.28 -2.47
CA THR A 237 -7.98 -11.39 -3.93
C THR A 237 -7.81 -12.84 -4.37
N GLY A 238 -8.48 -13.24 -5.46
CA GLY A 238 -8.64 -14.64 -5.84
C GLY A 238 -7.33 -15.39 -6.18
N PRO A 239 -7.36 -16.73 -6.14
CA PRO A 239 -6.20 -17.60 -6.32
C PRO A 239 -5.82 -17.80 -7.79
N ILE A 240 -4.82 -18.68 -8.04
CA ILE A 240 -4.63 -19.24 -9.38
C ILE A 240 -5.82 -20.15 -9.70
N SER A 241 -6.80 -19.55 -10.37
CA SER A 241 -7.97 -20.21 -10.93
C SER A 241 -7.71 -20.69 -12.37
N PRO A 242 -8.61 -21.51 -12.95
CA PRO A 242 -8.47 -21.95 -14.35
C PRO A 242 -8.35 -20.76 -15.33
N GLN A 243 -9.09 -19.68 -15.09
CA GLN A 243 -8.98 -18.47 -15.90
C GLN A 243 -7.61 -17.80 -15.72
N ARG A 244 -7.08 -17.76 -14.49
CA ARG A 244 -5.77 -17.16 -14.22
C ARG A 244 -4.63 -17.97 -14.85
N LEU A 245 -4.75 -19.30 -14.94
CA LEU A 245 -3.80 -20.13 -15.68
C LEU A 245 -3.76 -19.78 -17.16
N ILE A 246 -4.90 -19.52 -17.79
CA ILE A 246 -4.96 -19.08 -19.19
C ILE A 246 -4.23 -17.75 -19.35
N GLU A 247 -4.53 -16.77 -18.48
CA GLU A 247 -3.85 -15.46 -18.50
C GLU A 247 -2.33 -15.58 -18.36
N ILE A 248 -1.84 -16.40 -17.42
CA ILE A 248 -0.39 -16.61 -17.23
C ILE A 248 0.19 -17.38 -18.42
N SER A 249 -0.54 -18.34 -18.98
CA SER A 249 -0.09 -19.11 -20.15
C SER A 249 0.07 -18.22 -21.37
N ASP A 250 -0.87 -17.28 -21.58
CA ASP A 250 -0.84 -16.32 -22.69
C ASP A 250 0.38 -15.39 -22.61
N MET A 251 0.68 -14.82 -21.44
CA MET A 251 1.88 -13.98 -21.28
C MET A 251 3.21 -14.75 -21.33
N THR A 252 3.16 -16.10 -21.27
CA THR A 252 4.34 -16.97 -21.25
C THR A 252 4.37 -17.96 -22.41
N GLN A 253 3.69 -17.68 -23.52
CA GLN A 253 3.64 -18.59 -24.68
C GLN A 253 5.03 -18.89 -25.26
N ASN A 254 5.95 -17.93 -25.21
CA ASN A 254 7.31 -18.08 -25.73
C ASN A 254 8.32 -18.57 -24.68
N VAL A 255 7.88 -18.86 -23.46
CA VAL A 255 8.73 -19.34 -22.36
C VAL A 255 8.95 -20.84 -22.48
N SER A 256 10.21 -21.28 -22.61
CA SER A 256 10.58 -22.70 -22.69
C SER A 256 10.74 -23.39 -21.33
N ALA A 257 11.01 -22.61 -20.27
CA ALA A 257 11.20 -23.09 -18.92
C ALA A 257 9.95 -23.80 -18.36
N GLY A 258 10.17 -24.81 -17.52
CA GLY A 258 9.09 -25.51 -16.83
C GLY A 258 8.29 -24.57 -15.92
N LYS A 259 6.97 -24.59 -16.03
CA LYS A 259 6.08 -23.67 -15.31
C LYS A 259 5.48 -24.35 -14.08
N ILE A 260 5.63 -23.72 -12.93
CA ILE A 260 5.07 -24.17 -11.65
C ILE A 260 4.14 -23.07 -11.15
N TYR A 261 2.88 -23.42 -10.94
CA TYR A 261 1.85 -22.49 -10.48
C TYR A 261 1.56 -22.75 -9.02
N VAL A 262 1.69 -21.73 -8.17
CA VAL A 262 1.52 -21.86 -6.73
C VAL A 262 0.51 -20.84 -6.24
N THR A 263 -0.52 -21.30 -5.54
CA THR A 263 -1.34 -20.41 -4.71
C THR A 263 -0.85 -20.47 -3.27
N ALA A 264 -0.39 -19.34 -2.75
CA ALA A 264 0.04 -19.20 -1.36
C ALA A 264 -1.06 -18.61 -0.49
N PHE A 265 -1.25 -19.16 0.70
CA PHE A 265 -2.19 -18.67 1.72
C PHE A 265 -1.47 -18.39 3.03
N PRO A 266 -1.95 -17.45 3.87
CA PRO A 266 -1.39 -17.27 5.20
C PRO A 266 -1.72 -18.46 6.10
N ASP A 267 -2.99 -18.92 6.07
CA ASP A 267 -3.56 -19.86 7.03
C ASP A 267 -4.60 -20.79 6.37
N ASP A 268 -4.97 -21.87 7.08
CA ASP A 268 -5.97 -22.84 6.63
C ASP A 268 -7.36 -22.22 6.43
N ALA A 269 -7.71 -21.18 7.21
CA ALA A 269 -9.02 -20.56 7.14
C ALA A 269 -9.22 -19.82 5.82
N THR A 270 -8.17 -19.12 5.37
CA THR A 270 -8.12 -18.44 4.08
C THR A 270 -8.11 -19.45 2.95
N PHE A 271 -7.31 -20.51 3.04
CA PHE A 271 -7.32 -21.61 2.06
C PHE A 271 -8.72 -22.19 1.87
N LYS A 272 -9.41 -22.57 2.95
CA LYS A 272 -10.77 -23.15 2.89
C LYS A 272 -11.78 -22.24 2.17
N LYS A 273 -11.64 -20.92 2.32
CA LYS A 273 -12.51 -19.95 1.67
C LYS A 273 -12.39 -19.95 0.14
N PHE A 274 -11.18 -20.18 -0.37
CA PHE A 274 -10.88 -20.10 -1.81
C PHE A 274 -10.67 -21.47 -2.47
N TYR A 275 -10.78 -22.56 -1.71
CA TYR A 275 -10.52 -23.91 -2.20
C TYR A 275 -11.30 -24.26 -3.47
N SER A 276 -12.57 -23.87 -3.56
CA SER A 276 -13.42 -24.14 -4.73
C SER A 276 -12.96 -23.49 -6.02
N ASP A 277 -12.11 -22.47 -5.92
CA ASP A 277 -11.70 -21.62 -7.04
C ASP A 277 -10.30 -22.00 -7.56
N LEU A 278 -9.61 -22.92 -6.88
CA LEU A 278 -8.26 -23.36 -7.24
C LEU A 278 -8.28 -24.20 -8.52
N ALA A 279 -7.32 -23.94 -9.40
CA ALA A 279 -7.10 -24.79 -10.56
C ALA A 279 -6.43 -26.12 -10.18
N TRP A 280 -6.84 -27.20 -10.85
CA TRP A 280 -6.07 -28.45 -10.89
C TRP A 280 -4.74 -28.23 -11.61
N GLU A 281 -3.81 -29.17 -11.44
CA GLU A 281 -2.44 -29.10 -11.97
C GLU A 281 -1.63 -27.91 -11.41
N THR A 282 -1.99 -27.47 -10.21
CA THR A 282 -1.29 -26.41 -9.48
C THR A 282 -0.93 -26.85 -8.07
N GLU A 283 -0.07 -26.07 -7.43
CA GLU A 283 0.42 -26.29 -6.08
C GLU A 283 -0.21 -25.29 -5.11
N VAL A 284 -0.37 -25.73 -3.87
CA VAL A 284 -0.82 -24.88 -2.77
C VAL A 284 0.21 -24.90 -1.65
N TRP A 285 0.53 -23.71 -1.15
CA TRP A 285 1.39 -23.53 0.02
C TRP A 285 0.68 -22.70 1.08
N ILE A 286 0.85 -23.07 2.36
CA ILE A 286 0.27 -22.37 3.49
C ILE A 286 1.40 -21.92 4.41
N ALA A 287 1.52 -20.62 4.65
CA ALA A 287 2.64 -20.04 5.39
C ALA A 287 2.73 -20.56 6.84
N ASP A 288 1.59 -20.81 7.49
CA ASP A 288 1.54 -21.43 8.83
C ASP A 288 2.08 -22.87 8.88
N LYS A 289 2.21 -23.54 7.72
CA LYS A 289 2.74 -24.90 7.58
C LYS A 289 3.86 -24.91 6.52
N PRO A 290 4.96 -24.17 6.76
CA PRO A 290 5.88 -23.76 5.72
C PRO A 290 6.64 -24.93 5.09
N ASP A 291 6.76 -26.06 5.79
CA ASP A 291 7.48 -27.25 5.34
C ASP A 291 6.64 -28.19 4.45
N HIS A 292 5.39 -27.84 4.17
CA HIS A 292 4.45 -28.68 3.42
C HIS A 292 3.83 -27.95 2.23
N MET A 293 3.52 -28.73 1.18
CA MET A 293 2.70 -28.28 0.06
C MET A 293 1.57 -29.29 -0.19
N MET A 294 0.49 -28.80 -0.80
CA MET A 294 -0.56 -29.65 -1.36
C MET A 294 -0.44 -29.62 -2.88
N HIS A 295 -0.47 -30.80 -3.49
CA HIS A 295 -0.42 -30.95 -4.93
C HIS A 295 -1.84 -31.24 -5.44
N LEU A 296 -2.40 -30.32 -6.24
CA LEU A 296 -3.73 -30.50 -6.82
C LEU A 296 -3.62 -31.30 -8.13
N ASN A 297 -3.17 -32.55 -8.04
CA ASN A 297 -3.03 -33.43 -9.20
C ASN A 297 -3.22 -34.91 -8.80
N GLY A 298 -3.68 -35.75 -9.74
CA GLY A 298 -4.15 -37.11 -9.46
C GLY A 298 -3.19 -38.24 -9.83
N ASP A 299 -2.28 -38.06 -10.77
CA ASP A 299 -1.52 -39.15 -11.41
C ASP A 299 -0.07 -39.28 -10.93
N ARG A 300 0.52 -38.22 -10.40
CA ARG A 300 1.97 -38.13 -10.19
C ARG A 300 2.49 -38.69 -8.85
N PHE A 301 1.65 -38.84 -7.82
CA PHE A 301 2.12 -39.00 -6.43
C PHE A 301 1.41 -40.09 -5.60
N ILE A 302 0.72 -41.06 -6.21
CA ILE A 302 0.08 -42.16 -5.46
C ILE A 302 1.16 -43.13 -4.97
N GLY A 303 1.32 -43.22 -3.64
CA GLY A 303 2.23 -44.17 -2.98
C GLY A 303 2.18 -44.02 -1.46
N PRO A 304 2.60 -45.05 -0.69
CA PRO A 304 2.62 -45.00 0.77
C PRO A 304 3.60 -43.93 1.28
N ARG A 305 3.18 -43.17 2.30
CA ARG A 305 4.08 -42.28 3.07
C ARG A 305 4.56 -43.04 4.31
N GLY A 306 5.88 -43.15 4.48
CA GLY A 306 6.54 -43.77 5.64
C GLY A 306 7.42 -42.76 6.36
#